data_AF-A0A2B5J3N6-F1
#
_entry.id   AF-A0A2B5J3N6-F1
#
_cell.length_a   1.000
_cell.length_b   1.000
_cell.length_c   1.000
_cell.angle_alpha   90.00
_cell.angle_beta   90.00
_cell.angle_gamma   90.00
#
_symmetry.space_group_name_H-M   'P 1'
#
loop_
_entity.id
_entity.type
_entity.pdbx_description
1 polymer ?
#
loop_
_entity_poly.entity_id
_entity_poly.type
_entity_poly.pdbx_seq_one_letter_code
_entity_poly.pdbx_strand_id
1 'polypeptide(L)'
;MVICDLTIIQNLFGPSKKVLNGLPNAVTIEEIEEDFFYNVQTYKEKISRFEEICFDWELKRASIVLNKRFSSYNSSVRVLLDADFSLHAAKIEVCRELDDVEALEKQFTYRSIEETLSAKDFKSIWEQCMLNSGNQTSILNIDEHFYSVQTELGKGWEKSCIVFYDKNDPVGLSIPHIESGTENEGRLFYFGVMPHYRGKGISSQMHLQSLHMLKEMGATYYIGSTHTSNEKMQRVFWRNRCSVKTEIELYYKIFKEG
;
A
#
# COMPACT_ATOMS: atom_id res chain seq x y z
N MET A 1 -7.34 25.44 17.83
CA MET A 1 -6.86 24.15 17.32
C MET A 1 -8.09 23.27 17.14
N VAL A 2 -8.46 22.92 15.91
CA VAL A 2 -9.61 22.04 15.67
C VAL A 2 -9.24 20.65 16.21
N ILE A 3 -10.05 20.12 17.11
CA ILE A 3 -9.86 18.75 17.63
C ILE A 3 -10.45 17.81 16.57
N CYS A 4 -9.57 17.07 15.90
CA CYS A 4 -9.96 16.07 14.93
C CYS A 4 -10.09 14.71 15.64
N ASP A 5 -11.31 14.17 15.69
CA ASP A 5 -11.58 12.87 16.30
C ASP A 5 -12.04 11.88 15.21
N LEU A 6 -11.13 11.01 14.77
CA LEU A 6 -11.37 10.03 13.72
C LEU A 6 -12.49 9.03 14.06
N THR A 7 -12.84 8.87 15.35
CA THR A 7 -13.96 8.00 15.74
C THR A 7 -15.30 8.49 15.21
N ILE A 8 -15.46 9.80 15.00
CA ILE A 8 -16.65 10.39 14.39
C ILE A 8 -16.85 9.86 12.97
N ILE A 9 -15.76 9.83 12.18
CA ILE A 9 -15.77 9.34 10.81
C ILE A 9 -15.94 7.81 10.78
N GLN A 10 -15.27 7.09 11.68
CA GLN A 10 -15.41 5.64 11.78
C GLN A 10 -16.86 5.23 12.10
N ASN A 11 -17.54 5.94 13.00
CA ASN A 11 -18.93 5.69 13.34
C ASN A 11 -19.89 6.03 12.18
N LEU A 12 -19.56 7.03 11.36
CA LEU A 12 -20.34 7.40 10.18
C LEU A 12 -20.36 6.28 9.14
N PHE A 13 -19.20 5.67 8.87
CA PHE A 13 -19.09 4.64 7.83
C PHE A 13 -19.38 3.22 8.33
N GLY A 14 -19.13 2.93 9.61
CA GLY A 14 -19.33 1.62 10.20
C GLY A 14 -18.14 0.67 10.00
N PRO A 15 -18.25 -0.59 10.47
CA PRO A 15 -17.10 -1.49 10.60
C PRO A 15 -16.58 -2.06 9.27
N SER A 16 -17.38 -2.08 8.20
CA SER A 16 -16.93 -2.55 6.87
C SER A 16 -15.96 -1.58 6.17
N LYS A 17 -15.65 -0.45 6.81
CA LYS A 17 -14.73 0.57 6.33
C LYS A 17 -13.66 0.84 7.38
N LYS A 18 -12.41 0.99 6.94
CA LYS A 18 -11.27 1.43 7.75
C LYS A 18 -11.00 2.90 7.51
N VAL A 19 -10.82 3.68 8.58
CA VAL A 19 -10.37 5.07 8.49
C VAL A 19 -8.85 5.12 8.59
N LEU A 20 -8.19 5.64 7.55
CA LEU A 20 -6.75 5.86 7.54
C LEU A 20 -6.44 7.32 7.94
N ASN A 21 -5.58 7.47 8.94
CA ASN A 21 -5.19 8.76 9.49
C ASN A 21 -4.16 9.46 8.58
N GLY A 22 -4.58 10.51 7.85
CA GLY A 22 -3.69 11.39 7.08
C GLY A 22 -3.63 12.82 7.64
N LEU A 23 -4.03 13.01 8.90
CA LEU A 23 -4.11 14.32 9.52
C LEU A 23 -2.71 14.98 9.61
N PRO A 24 -2.63 16.32 9.53
CA PRO A 24 -3.73 17.27 9.42
C PRO A 24 -4.21 17.52 7.97
N ASN A 25 -3.67 16.80 6.99
CA ASN A 25 -3.89 17.13 5.58
C ASN A 25 -5.08 16.41 4.96
N ALA A 26 -5.34 15.18 5.39
CA ALA A 26 -6.35 14.34 4.75
C ALA A 26 -6.93 13.27 5.69
N VAL A 27 -8.07 12.72 5.28
CA VAL A 27 -8.60 11.45 5.79
C VAL A 27 -8.96 10.56 4.60
N THR A 28 -8.66 9.27 4.72
CA THR A 28 -9.05 8.26 3.72
C THR A 28 -9.95 7.21 4.32
N ILE A 29 -11.02 6.86 3.62
CA ILE A 29 -11.91 5.74 3.95
C ILE A 29 -11.59 4.60 3.01
N GLU A 30 -11.35 3.40 3.54
CA GLU A 30 -11.06 2.20 2.74
C GLU A 30 -12.12 1.12 2.98
N GLU A 31 -12.72 0.60 1.91
CA GLU A 31 -13.61 -0.54 1.99
C GLU A 31 -12.82 -1.84 2.23
N ILE A 32 -13.00 -2.44 3.40
CA ILE A 32 -12.31 -3.68 3.79
C ILE A 32 -13.21 -4.91 3.63
N GLU A 33 -14.53 -4.73 3.75
CA GLU A 33 -15.52 -5.81 3.69
C GLU A 33 -16.78 -5.38 2.91
N GLU A 34 -17.52 -6.37 2.40
CA GLU A 34 -18.82 -6.13 1.74
C GLU A 34 -19.82 -5.57 2.76
N ASP A 35 -20.50 -4.49 2.37
CA ASP A 35 -21.58 -3.91 3.17
C ASP A 35 -22.93 -4.41 2.69
N PHE A 36 -23.38 -5.52 3.27
CA PHE A 36 -24.66 -6.13 2.93
C PHE A 36 -25.88 -5.23 3.22
N PHE A 37 -25.69 -4.16 3.99
CA PHE A 37 -26.72 -3.15 4.29
C PHE A 37 -26.55 -1.88 3.47
N TYR A 38 -25.72 -1.91 2.43
CA TYR A 38 -25.50 -0.77 1.55
C TYR A 38 -26.82 -0.25 0.96
N ASN A 39 -27.01 1.05 1.09
CA ASN A 39 -28.09 1.78 0.44
C ASN A 39 -27.52 3.06 -0.17
N VAL A 40 -27.81 3.30 -1.45
CA VAL A 40 -27.26 4.45 -2.19
C VAL A 40 -27.63 5.79 -1.57
N GLN A 41 -28.85 5.93 -1.04
CA GLN A 41 -29.33 7.17 -0.43
C GLN A 41 -28.61 7.44 0.90
N THR A 42 -28.52 6.43 1.75
CA THR A 42 -27.75 6.52 3.00
C THR A 42 -26.26 6.75 2.74
N TYR A 43 -25.69 6.13 1.69
CA TYR A 43 -24.29 6.38 1.32
C TYR A 43 -24.09 7.82 0.85
N LYS A 44 -24.99 8.39 0.05
CA LYS A 44 -24.95 9.80 -0.35
C LYS A 44 -25.00 10.76 0.84
N GLU A 45 -25.82 10.47 1.84
CA GLU A 45 -25.88 11.22 3.10
C GLU A 45 -24.56 11.11 3.88
N LYS A 46 -23.97 9.90 3.96
CA LYS A 46 -22.65 9.69 4.57
C LYS A 46 -21.55 10.48 3.85
N ILE A 47 -21.54 10.50 2.52
CA ILE A 47 -20.56 11.28 1.75
C ILE A 47 -20.71 12.77 2.02
N SER A 48 -21.94 13.30 1.98
CA SER A 48 -22.22 14.71 2.27
C SER A 48 -21.73 15.08 3.68
N ARG A 49 -22.03 14.24 4.67
CA ARG A 49 -21.59 14.45 6.05
C ARG A 49 -20.06 14.35 6.21
N PHE A 50 -19.42 13.45 5.46
CA PHE A 50 -17.96 13.32 5.47
C PHE A 50 -17.28 14.56 4.88
N GLU A 51 -17.83 15.15 3.82
CA GLU A 51 -17.34 16.41 3.25
C GLU A 51 -17.47 17.58 4.23
N GLU A 52 -18.60 17.70 4.92
CA GLU A 52 -18.80 18.71 5.99
C GLU A 52 -17.73 18.57 7.08
N ILE A 53 -17.49 17.35 7.57
CA ILE A 53 -16.47 17.09 8.59
C ILE A 53 -15.08 17.50 8.08
N CYS A 54 -14.73 17.12 6.85
CA CYS A 54 -13.44 17.45 6.27
C CYS A 54 -13.26 18.96 6.07
N PHE A 55 -14.31 19.67 5.68
CA PHE A 55 -14.33 21.12 5.55
C PHE A 55 -14.16 21.81 6.91
N ASP A 56 -14.91 21.39 7.93
CA ASP A 56 -14.87 21.93 9.29
C ASP A 56 -13.51 21.69 9.97
N TRP A 57 -12.86 20.57 9.65
CA TRP A 57 -11.51 20.26 10.11
C TRP A 57 -10.40 20.92 9.28
N GLU A 58 -10.78 21.74 8.30
CA GLU A 58 -9.87 22.44 7.40
C GLU A 58 -8.90 21.50 6.65
N LEU A 59 -9.32 20.27 6.38
CA LEU A 59 -8.50 19.30 5.66
C LEU A 59 -8.32 19.73 4.21
N LYS A 60 -7.15 19.43 3.63
CA LYS A 60 -6.88 19.73 2.22
C LYS A 60 -7.58 18.74 1.29
N ARG A 61 -7.77 17.49 1.73
CA ARG A 61 -8.26 16.39 0.89
C ARG A 61 -9.11 15.38 1.65
N ALA A 62 -10.22 14.96 1.04
CA ALA A 62 -10.93 13.72 1.39
C ALA A 62 -10.61 12.63 0.37
N SER A 63 -10.56 11.37 0.80
CA SER A 63 -10.32 10.26 -0.13
C SER A 63 -11.10 9.01 0.26
N ILE A 64 -11.51 8.24 -0.74
CA ILE A 64 -12.27 6.99 -0.59
C ILE A 64 -11.67 5.94 -1.52
N VAL A 65 -11.30 4.79 -0.96
CA VAL A 65 -10.84 3.61 -1.68
C VAL A 65 -12.00 2.65 -1.82
N LEU A 66 -12.46 2.45 -3.06
CA LEU A 66 -13.50 1.51 -3.42
C LEU A 66 -12.90 0.21 -3.93
N ASN A 67 -13.55 -0.91 -3.63
CA ASN A 67 -13.13 -2.23 -4.08
C ASN A 67 -14.10 -2.76 -5.13
N LYS A 68 -13.61 -3.02 -6.36
CA LYS A 68 -14.47 -3.43 -7.49
C LYS A 68 -15.19 -4.76 -7.28
N ARG A 69 -14.72 -5.59 -6.34
CA ARG A 69 -15.40 -6.86 -6.03
C ARG A 69 -16.73 -6.65 -5.32
N PHE A 70 -16.94 -5.50 -4.68
CA PHE A 70 -18.13 -5.27 -3.87
C PHE A 70 -19.32 -4.86 -4.73
N SER A 71 -20.51 -5.33 -4.35
CA SER A 71 -21.74 -5.09 -5.10
C SER A 71 -22.12 -3.60 -5.16
N SER A 72 -21.70 -2.84 -4.14
CA SER A 72 -21.89 -1.39 -4.02
C SER A 72 -21.05 -0.57 -4.99
N TYR A 73 -20.00 -1.13 -5.61
CA TYR A 73 -18.96 -0.38 -6.32
C TYR A 73 -19.53 0.63 -7.34
N ASN A 74 -20.35 0.17 -8.28
CA ASN A 74 -20.86 1.03 -9.35
C ASN A 74 -21.75 2.16 -8.83
N SER A 75 -22.56 1.90 -7.80
CA SER A 75 -23.40 2.93 -7.17
C SER A 75 -22.56 3.91 -6.34
N SER A 76 -21.55 3.43 -5.62
CA SER A 76 -20.63 4.28 -4.86
C SER A 76 -19.85 5.21 -5.77
N VAL A 77 -19.31 4.71 -6.90
CA VAL A 77 -18.63 5.54 -7.90
C VAL A 77 -19.51 6.70 -8.37
N ARG A 78 -20.78 6.42 -8.71
CA ARG A 78 -21.72 7.48 -9.14
C ARG A 78 -21.91 8.55 -8.06
N VAL A 79 -22.14 8.13 -6.82
CA VAL A 79 -22.28 9.06 -5.68
C VAL A 79 -21.04 9.93 -5.50
N LEU A 80 -19.84 9.34 -5.62
CA LEU A 80 -18.57 10.06 -5.49
C LEU A 80 -18.37 11.07 -6.63
N LEU A 81 -18.64 10.67 -7.87
CA LEU A 81 -18.54 11.57 -9.02
C LEU A 81 -19.55 12.72 -8.95
N ASP A 82 -20.80 12.44 -8.53
CA ASP A 82 -21.83 13.46 -8.30
C ASP A 82 -21.47 14.44 -7.17
N ALA A 83 -20.58 14.01 -6.26
CA ALA A 83 -20.03 14.82 -5.17
C ALA A 83 -18.66 15.44 -5.51
N ASP A 84 -18.28 15.51 -6.79
CA ASP A 84 -17.01 16.09 -7.29
C ASP A 84 -15.74 15.38 -6.81
N PHE A 85 -15.81 14.13 -6.37
CA PHE A 85 -14.61 13.31 -6.21
C PHE A 85 -14.12 12.88 -7.59
N SER A 86 -12.80 12.94 -7.79
CA SER A 86 -12.15 12.50 -9.03
C SER A 86 -11.41 11.19 -8.80
N LEU A 87 -11.37 10.31 -9.81
CA LEU A 87 -10.52 9.13 -9.79
C LEU A 87 -9.04 9.55 -9.75
N HIS A 88 -8.33 9.16 -8.70
CA HIS A 88 -6.90 9.45 -8.53
C HIS A 88 -6.03 8.31 -9.06
N ALA A 89 -6.35 7.10 -8.66
CA ALA A 89 -5.52 5.93 -8.88
C ALA A 89 -6.39 4.68 -8.98
N ALA A 90 -6.01 3.79 -9.88
CA ALA A 90 -6.60 2.46 -10.00
C ALA A 90 -5.49 1.44 -9.83
N LYS A 91 -5.64 0.50 -8.89
CA LYS A 91 -4.65 -0.52 -8.56
C LYS A 91 -5.25 -1.90 -8.76
N ILE A 92 -4.41 -2.84 -9.16
CA ILE A 92 -4.73 -4.27 -9.00
C ILE A 92 -4.20 -4.72 -7.65
N GLU A 93 -4.98 -5.52 -6.93
CA GLU A 93 -4.54 -6.27 -5.76
C GLU A 93 -4.39 -7.74 -6.17
N VAL A 94 -3.29 -8.36 -5.78
CA VAL A 94 -2.96 -9.76 -6.05
C VAL A 94 -2.84 -10.54 -4.76
N CYS A 95 -3.09 -11.84 -4.84
CA CYS A 95 -2.88 -12.80 -3.76
C CYS A 95 -1.95 -13.92 -4.22
N ARG A 96 -1.17 -14.47 -3.29
CA ARG A 96 -0.36 -15.67 -3.51
C ARG A 96 -0.22 -16.49 -2.22
N GLU A 97 -0.72 -17.72 -2.22
CA GLU A 97 -0.36 -18.71 -1.19
C GLU A 97 1.15 -18.96 -1.19
N LEU A 98 1.73 -19.18 -0.02
CA LEU A 98 3.17 -19.32 0.20
C LEU A 98 3.61 -20.77 0.50
N ASP A 99 2.67 -21.71 0.53
CA ASP A 99 2.92 -23.13 0.81
C ASP A 99 3.95 -23.74 -0.15
N ASP A 100 3.87 -23.44 -1.45
CA ASP A 100 4.78 -23.91 -2.50
C ASP A 100 5.98 -22.98 -2.78
N VAL A 101 6.14 -21.90 -2.00
CA VAL A 101 7.28 -20.98 -2.15
C VAL A 101 8.51 -21.55 -1.45
N GLU A 102 9.41 -22.09 -2.26
CA GLU A 102 10.69 -22.64 -1.83
C GLU A 102 11.83 -21.63 -1.91
N ALA A 103 12.90 -21.90 -1.16
CA ALA A 103 14.13 -21.13 -1.26
C ALA A 103 14.71 -21.21 -2.68
N LEU A 104 15.19 -20.08 -3.22
CA LEU A 104 15.87 -20.08 -4.51
C LEU A 104 17.23 -20.79 -4.39
N GLU A 105 17.61 -21.57 -5.42
CA GLU A 105 18.97 -22.15 -5.51
C GLU A 105 20.05 -21.07 -5.60
N LYS A 106 19.74 -19.95 -6.25
CA LYS A 106 20.59 -18.76 -6.31
C LYS A 106 19.84 -17.58 -5.74
N GLN A 107 20.25 -17.17 -4.54
CA GLN A 107 19.70 -16.04 -3.81
C GLN A 107 20.65 -14.85 -3.88
N PHE A 108 20.09 -13.65 -3.90
CA PHE A 108 20.87 -12.47 -3.54
C PHE A 108 21.24 -12.58 -2.07
N THR A 109 22.44 -12.16 -1.71
CA THR A 109 22.74 -11.91 -0.30
C THR A 109 21.92 -10.70 0.15
N TYR A 110 21.60 -10.62 1.43
CA TYR A 110 20.84 -9.49 1.94
C TYR A 110 21.40 -9.00 3.28
N ARG A 111 21.06 -7.75 3.61
CA ARG A 111 21.39 -7.12 4.89
C ARG A 111 20.19 -6.34 5.38
N SER A 112 19.93 -6.40 6.69
CA SER A 112 18.92 -5.59 7.36
C SER A 112 19.54 -4.41 8.11
N ILE A 113 18.70 -3.45 8.53
CA ILE A 113 19.14 -2.38 9.43
C ILE A 113 19.53 -2.94 10.80
N GLU A 114 18.84 -4.00 11.26
CA GLU A 114 19.17 -4.62 12.55
C GLU A 114 20.60 -5.16 12.58
N GLU A 115 21.06 -5.75 11.47
CA GLU A 115 22.33 -6.48 11.46
C GLU A 115 23.53 -5.58 11.14
N THR A 116 23.54 -4.97 9.95
CA THR A 116 24.77 -4.36 9.41
C THR A 116 24.55 -3.11 8.58
N LEU A 117 23.31 -2.81 8.17
CA LEU A 117 23.01 -1.67 7.30
C LEU A 117 22.68 -0.43 8.13
N SER A 118 23.28 0.72 7.80
CA SER A 118 22.87 1.96 8.45
C SER A 118 21.53 2.45 7.89
N ALA A 119 20.69 3.08 8.74
CA ALA A 119 19.45 3.69 8.28
C ALA A 119 19.67 4.75 7.18
N LYS A 120 20.82 5.44 7.19
CA LYS A 120 21.21 6.40 6.15
C LYS A 120 21.41 5.71 4.81
N ASP A 121 22.13 4.59 4.78
CA ASP A 121 22.40 3.83 3.55
C ASP A 121 21.11 3.21 3.01
N PHE A 122 20.27 2.65 3.89
CA PHE A 122 18.96 2.13 3.51
C PHE A 122 18.10 3.19 2.80
N LYS A 123 17.96 4.37 3.42
CA LYS A 123 17.20 5.50 2.84
C LYS A 123 17.76 5.93 1.48
N SER A 124 19.08 6.04 1.36
CA SER A 124 19.72 6.40 0.08
C SER A 124 19.46 5.37 -1.04
N ILE A 125 19.48 4.08 -0.71
CA ILE A 125 19.16 3.01 -1.67
C ILE A 125 17.67 3.04 -2.02
N TRP A 126 16.80 3.32 -1.05
CA TRP A 126 15.37 3.46 -1.28
C TRP A 126 15.06 4.62 -2.23
N GLU A 127 15.61 5.80 -2.00
CA GLU A 127 15.49 6.95 -2.91
C GLU A 127 15.91 6.58 -4.34
N GLN A 128 17.05 5.91 -4.50
CA GLN A 128 17.53 5.45 -5.80
C GLN A 128 16.57 4.45 -6.46
N CYS A 129 15.99 3.53 -5.68
CA CYS A 129 14.97 2.61 -6.17
C CYS A 129 13.68 3.32 -6.61
N MET A 130 13.36 4.49 -6.04
CA MET A 130 12.18 5.28 -6.44
C MET A 130 12.41 6.07 -7.73
N LEU A 131 13.66 6.46 -8.05
CA LEU A 131 13.99 7.23 -9.25
C LEU A 131 13.49 6.53 -10.52
N ASN A 132 12.71 7.24 -11.33
CA ASN A 132 12.11 6.73 -12.58
C ASN A 132 11.40 5.38 -12.41
N SER A 133 10.84 5.11 -11.23
CA SER A 133 10.05 3.92 -10.99
C SER A 133 8.74 3.96 -11.78
N GLY A 134 8.10 2.81 -11.97
CA GLY A 134 6.78 2.74 -12.61
C GLY A 134 5.63 3.15 -11.69
N ASN A 135 5.93 3.53 -10.44
CA ASN A 135 4.96 4.05 -9.51
C ASN A 135 4.78 5.55 -9.74
N GLN A 136 3.61 6.07 -9.40
CA GLN A 136 3.38 7.51 -9.35
C GLN A 136 4.37 8.15 -8.37
N THR A 137 4.86 9.34 -8.71
CA THR A 137 5.75 10.10 -7.82
C THR A 137 5.07 10.32 -6.48
N SER A 138 5.75 9.88 -5.43
CA SER A 138 5.29 10.09 -4.06
C SER A 138 5.26 11.57 -3.71
N ILE A 139 4.23 11.98 -2.97
CA ILE A 139 4.20 13.30 -2.31
C ILE A 139 5.06 13.34 -1.04
N LEU A 140 5.37 12.18 -0.47
CA LEU A 140 6.24 12.03 0.71
C LEU A 140 7.71 11.96 0.30
N ASN A 141 8.56 12.59 1.10
CA ASN A 141 10.02 12.45 1.04
C ASN A 141 10.48 11.14 1.73
N ILE A 142 11.78 10.83 1.64
CA ILE A 142 12.29 9.56 2.17
C ILE A 142 12.18 9.44 3.69
N ASP A 143 12.33 10.52 4.44
CA ASP A 143 12.23 10.49 5.90
C ASP A 143 10.77 10.25 6.33
N GLU A 144 9.80 10.79 5.60
CA GLU A 144 8.37 10.55 5.83
C GLU A 144 7.98 9.10 5.51
N HIS A 145 8.48 8.54 4.41
CA HIS A 145 8.32 7.11 4.10
C HIS A 145 8.92 6.23 5.18
N PHE A 146 10.14 6.55 5.60
CA PHE A 146 10.84 5.81 6.62
C PHE A 146 10.11 5.88 7.97
N TYR A 147 9.62 7.05 8.35
CA TYR A 147 8.79 7.21 9.54
C TYR A 147 7.51 6.38 9.46
N SER A 148 6.86 6.34 8.30
CA SER A 148 5.65 5.52 8.08
C SER A 148 5.93 4.04 8.35
N VAL A 149 7.07 3.52 7.87
CA VAL A 149 7.51 2.15 8.18
C VAL A 149 7.67 1.94 9.68
N GLN A 150 8.35 2.86 10.37
CA GLN A 150 8.57 2.75 11.83
C GLN A 150 7.25 2.72 12.61
N THR A 151 6.27 3.54 12.21
CA THR A 151 4.98 3.61 12.89
C THR A 151 4.06 2.44 12.55
N GLU A 152 4.05 1.98 11.30
CA GLU A 152 3.15 0.91 10.86
C GLU A 152 3.63 -0.47 11.30
N LEU A 153 4.95 -0.75 11.21
CA LEU A 153 5.50 -2.04 11.60
C LEU A 153 5.79 -2.13 13.11
N GLY A 154 5.96 -0.99 13.78
CA GLY A 154 6.21 -0.92 15.21
C GLY A 154 7.53 -1.57 15.62
N LYS A 155 7.54 -2.29 16.76
CA LYS A 155 8.78 -2.84 17.33
C LYS A 155 9.42 -3.88 16.41
N GLY A 156 10.69 -3.68 16.07
CA GLY A 156 11.45 -4.61 15.23
C GLY A 156 11.35 -4.32 13.73
N TRP A 157 10.83 -3.14 13.35
CA TRP A 157 10.78 -2.67 11.96
C TRP A 157 12.16 -2.74 11.26
N GLU A 158 13.26 -2.60 12.01
CA GLU A 158 14.64 -2.64 11.51
C GLU A 158 14.97 -3.95 10.78
N LYS A 159 14.39 -5.07 11.25
CA LYS A 159 14.52 -6.39 10.65
C LYS A 159 13.91 -6.47 9.26
N SER A 160 12.84 -5.71 9.05
CA SER A 160 12.08 -5.71 7.81
C SER A 160 12.74 -4.85 6.74
N CYS A 161 13.65 -3.94 7.09
CA CYS A 161 14.34 -3.09 6.13
C CYS A 161 15.49 -3.84 5.42
N ILE A 162 15.14 -4.63 4.39
CA ILE A 162 16.07 -5.52 3.69
C ILE A 162 16.60 -4.90 2.39
N VAL A 163 17.92 -4.86 2.23
CA VAL A 163 18.59 -4.59 0.95
C VAL A 163 19.22 -5.87 0.40
N PHE A 164 18.94 -6.16 -0.87
CA PHE A 164 19.53 -7.28 -1.60
C PHE A 164 20.78 -6.85 -2.35
N TYR A 165 21.76 -7.75 -2.42
CA TYR A 165 23.05 -7.53 -3.05
C TYR A 165 23.39 -8.66 -4.02
N ASP A 166 23.96 -8.28 -5.17
CA ASP A 166 24.75 -9.19 -6.01
C ASP A 166 26.21 -8.94 -5.67
N LYS A 167 26.79 -9.85 -4.89
CA LYS A 167 28.09 -9.68 -4.21
C LYS A 167 28.06 -8.48 -3.25
N ASN A 168 28.56 -7.33 -3.71
CA ASN A 168 28.64 -6.09 -2.94
C ASN A 168 27.85 -4.93 -3.59
N ASP A 169 27.25 -5.14 -4.75
CA ASP A 169 26.45 -4.11 -5.43
C ASP A 169 24.98 -4.21 -5.01
N PRO A 170 24.37 -3.14 -4.47
CA PRO A 170 22.96 -3.17 -4.10
C PRO A 170 22.08 -3.34 -5.34
N VAL A 171 21.24 -4.36 -5.30
CA VAL A 171 20.34 -4.74 -6.40
C VAL A 171 18.99 -4.04 -6.24
N GLY A 172 18.52 -3.92 -5.01
CA GLY A 172 17.22 -3.38 -4.67
C GLY A 172 16.91 -3.63 -3.21
N LEU A 173 15.69 -3.32 -2.82
CA LEU A 173 15.23 -3.50 -1.44
C LEU A 173 13.79 -4.00 -1.39
N SER A 174 13.45 -4.61 -0.26
CA SER A 174 12.10 -5.03 0.08
C SER A 174 11.86 -4.77 1.56
N ILE A 175 10.61 -4.50 1.91
CA ILE A 175 10.17 -4.31 3.29
C ILE A 175 9.06 -5.31 3.61
N PRO A 176 9.40 -6.61 3.78
CA PRO A 176 8.43 -7.65 4.14
C PRO A 176 7.95 -7.49 5.57
N HIS A 177 6.65 -7.66 5.81
CA HIS A 177 6.05 -7.66 7.14
C HIS A 177 4.77 -8.49 7.17
N ILE A 178 4.30 -8.83 8.38
CA ILE A 178 2.96 -9.36 8.61
C ILE A 178 2.01 -8.17 8.80
N GLU A 179 0.89 -8.15 8.07
CA GLU A 179 -0.09 -7.07 8.15
C GLU A 179 -0.67 -6.97 9.57
N SER A 180 -0.69 -5.75 10.09
CA SER A 180 -1.16 -5.49 11.46
C SER A 180 -2.65 -5.82 11.61
N GLY A 181 -2.98 -6.60 12.65
CA GLY A 181 -4.34 -7.10 12.87
C GLY A 181 -4.64 -8.42 12.17
N THR A 182 -3.65 -9.02 11.50
CA THR A 182 -3.74 -10.38 10.94
C THR A 182 -2.73 -11.30 11.62
N GLU A 183 -2.96 -12.61 11.54
CA GLU A 183 -2.03 -13.61 12.09
C GLU A 183 -0.98 -14.07 11.05
N ASN A 184 -1.34 -14.05 9.76
CA ASN A 184 -0.59 -14.76 8.72
C ASN A 184 -0.62 -14.09 7.32
N GLU A 185 -1.13 -12.85 7.22
CA GLU A 185 -1.09 -12.10 5.95
C GLU A 185 0.27 -11.42 5.78
N GLY A 186 1.05 -11.86 4.80
CA GLY A 186 2.30 -11.22 4.43
C GLY A 186 2.10 -10.07 3.44
N ARG A 187 2.80 -8.96 3.66
CA ARG A 187 2.82 -7.81 2.74
C ARG A 187 4.24 -7.30 2.54
N LEU A 188 4.46 -6.65 1.40
CA LEU A 188 5.65 -5.84 1.15
C LEU A 188 5.25 -4.38 1.26
N PHE A 189 5.69 -3.68 2.30
CA PHE A 189 5.41 -2.26 2.48
C PHE A 189 5.97 -1.47 1.29
N TYR A 190 7.18 -1.81 0.87
CA TYR A 190 7.78 -1.34 -0.36
C TYR A 190 8.62 -2.44 -1.00
N PHE A 191 8.69 -2.41 -2.33
CA PHE A 191 9.54 -3.25 -3.15
C PHE A 191 10.08 -2.41 -4.30
N GLY A 192 11.40 -2.40 -4.49
CA GLY A 192 12.00 -1.60 -5.55
C GLY A 192 13.38 -2.09 -5.97
N VAL A 193 13.67 -2.02 -7.26
CA VAL A 193 14.94 -2.43 -7.86
C VAL A 193 15.69 -1.20 -8.34
N MET A 194 17.01 -1.21 -8.14
CA MET A 194 17.90 -0.16 -8.61
C MET A 194 17.78 0.05 -10.12
N PRO A 195 17.84 1.29 -10.63
CA PRO A 195 17.61 1.59 -12.04
C PRO A 195 18.43 0.74 -13.02
N HIS A 196 19.71 0.49 -12.73
CA HIS A 196 20.63 -0.26 -13.60
C HIS A 196 20.38 -1.78 -13.64
N TYR A 197 19.55 -2.32 -12.73
CA TYR A 197 19.12 -3.73 -12.74
C TYR A 197 17.76 -3.96 -13.40
N ARG A 198 17.01 -2.90 -13.72
CA ARG A 198 15.68 -3.01 -14.32
C ARG A 198 15.76 -3.61 -15.73
N GLY A 199 14.72 -4.36 -16.11
CA GLY A 199 14.64 -5.03 -17.41
C GLY A 199 15.44 -6.33 -17.53
N LYS A 200 16.24 -6.70 -16.53
CA LYS A 200 17.08 -7.92 -16.53
C LYS A 200 16.44 -9.16 -15.89
N GLY A 201 15.13 -9.12 -15.59
CA GLY A 201 14.41 -10.20 -14.89
C GLY A 201 14.63 -10.25 -13.36
N ILE A 202 15.53 -9.42 -12.84
CA ILE A 202 15.93 -9.35 -11.42
C ILE A 202 14.75 -9.12 -10.47
N SER A 203 13.78 -8.27 -10.85
CA SER A 203 12.61 -7.99 -10.02
C SER A 203 11.80 -9.26 -9.71
N SER A 204 11.71 -10.22 -10.64
CA SER A 204 10.98 -11.47 -10.39
C SER A 204 11.70 -12.34 -9.37
N GLN A 205 13.03 -12.45 -9.46
CA GLN A 205 13.84 -13.21 -8.50
C GLN A 205 13.79 -12.58 -7.11
N MET A 206 13.98 -11.26 -7.02
CA MET A 206 13.98 -10.54 -5.74
C MET A 206 12.60 -10.55 -5.08
N HIS A 207 11.52 -10.44 -5.87
CA HIS A 207 10.17 -10.58 -5.35
C HIS A 207 9.93 -12.00 -4.81
N LEU A 208 10.34 -13.05 -5.53
CA LEU A 208 10.18 -14.43 -5.06
C LEU A 208 10.98 -14.69 -3.78
N GLN A 209 12.22 -14.17 -3.69
CA GLN A 209 13.00 -14.22 -2.46
C GLN A 209 12.31 -13.46 -1.30
N SER A 210 11.67 -12.33 -1.57
CA SER A 210 10.86 -11.61 -0.58
C SER A 210 9.62 -12.42 -0.14
N LEU A 211 8.98 -13.16 -1.04
CA LEU A 211 7.87 -14.06 -0.69
C LEU A 211 8.35 -15.22 0.21
N HIS A 212 9.54 -15.75 -0.06
CA HIS A 212 10.15 -16.76 0.81
C HIS A 212 10.44 -16.19 2.20
N MET A 213 10.97 -14.96 2.29
CA MET A 213 11.15 -14.28 3.58
C MET A 213 9.82 -14.11 4.33
N LEU A 214 8.73 -13.74 3.65
CA LEU A 214 7.40 -13.68 4.28
C LEU A 214 6.97 -15.04 4.85
N LYS A 215 7.22 -16.13 4.12
CA LYS A 215 6.96 -17.50 4.61
C LYS A 215 7.77 -17.81 5.86
N GLU A 216 9.06 -17.44 5.90
CA GLU A 216 9.91 -17.61 7.09
C GLU A 216 9.45 -16.76 8.28
N MET A 217 8.80 -15.62 8.02
CA MET A 217 8.15 -14.79 9.05
C MET A 217 6.83 -15.38 9.56
N GLY A 218 6.34 -16.47 8.98
CA GLY A 218 5.10 -17.13 9.37
C GLY A 218 3.87 -16.75 8.53
N ALA A 219 4.03 -15.98 7.45
CA ALA A 219 2.93 -15.71 6.53
C ALA A 219 2.52 -16.99 5.79
N THR A 220 1.21 -17.19 5.61
CA THR A 220 0.68 -18.29 4.80
C THR A 220 0.29 -17.83 3.39
N TYR A 221 -0.04 -16.54 3.23
CA TYR A 221 -0.33 -15.93 1.95
C TYR A 221 0.24 -14.51 1.87
N TYR A 222 0.48 -14.03 0.66
CA TYR A 222 0.93 -12.70 0.33
C TYR A 222 -0.18 -11.88 -0.32
N ILE A 223 -0.39 -10.65 0.14
CA ILE A 223 -1.18 -9.63 -0.55
C ILE A 223 -0.26 -8.54 -1.09
N GLY A 224 -0.35 -8.30 -2.39
CA GLY A 224 0.41 -7.26 -3.09
C GLY A 224 -0.51 -6.32 -3.86
N SER A 225 -0.08 -5.10 -4.12
CA SER A 225 -0.79 -4.22 -5.05
C SER A 225 0.15 -3.40 -5.92
N THR A 226 -0.34 -3.01 -7.09
CA THR A 226 0.36 -2.07 -7.96
C THR A 226 -0.62 -1.30 -8.82
N HIS A 227 -0.19 -0.16 -9.37
CA HIS A 227 -1.04 0.62 -10.26
C HIS A 227 -1.40 -0.20 -11.52
N THR A 228 -2.61 -0.03 -12.02
CA THR A 228 -3.12 -0.68 -13.25
C THR A 228 -2.28 -0.36 -14.49
N SER A 229 -1.57 0.77 -14.50
CA SER A 229 -0.61 1.13 -15.55
C SER A 229 0.81 0.61 -15.32
N ASN A 230 1.14 0.07 -14.13
CA ASN A 230 2.47 -0.47 -13.82
C ASN A 230 2.61 -1.91 -14.33
N GLU A 231 2.50 -2.10 -15.65
CA GLU A 231 2.57 -3.42 -16.29
C GLU A 231 3.85 -4.20 -15.95
N LYS A 232 4.95 -3.49 -15.65
CA LYS A 232 6.23 -4.09 -15.27
C LYS A 232 6.09 -4.87 -13.96
N MET A 233 5.43 -4.30 -12.96
CA MET A 233 5.18 -4.97 -11.69
C MET A 233 4.12 -6.07 -11.83
N GLN A 234 3.10 -5.87 -12.66
CA GLN A 234 2.12 -6.91 -12.92
C GLN A 234 2.77 -8.16 -13.55
N ARG A 235 3.73 -7.98 -14.47
CA ARG A 235 4.55 -9.09 -14.99
C ARG A 235 5.37 -9.80 -13.93
N VAL A 236 5.81 -9.11 -12.87
CA VAL A 236 6.48 -9.74 -11.73
C VAL A 236 5.50 -10.61 -10.95
N PHE A 237 4.30 -10.10 -10.68
CA PHE A 237 3.24 -10.87 -10.01
C PHE A 237 2.89 -12.15 -10.76
N TRP A 238 2.64 -12.09 -12.07
CA TRP A 238 2.27 -13.28 -12.85
C TRP A 238 3.41 -14.31 -12.93
N ARG A 239 4.66 -13.86 -13.06
CA ARG A 239 5.83 -14.76 -13.07
C ARG A 239 6.00 -15.51 -11.75
N ASN A 240 5.62 -14.87 -10.65
CA ASN A 240 5.66 -15.46 -9.32
C ASN A 240 4.29 -16.04 -8.90
N ARG A 241 3.45 -16.37 -9.90
CA ARG A 241 2.17 -17.07 -9.75
C ARG A 241 1.17 -16.38 -8.81
N CYS A 242 1.29 -15.08 -8.61
CA CYS A 242 0.26 -14.31 -7.94
C CYS A 242 -0.99 -14.24 -8.84
N SER A 243 -2.15 -14.41 -8.22
CA SER A 243 -3.45 -14.30 -8.88
C SER A 243 -4.08 -12.96 -8.57
N VAL A 244 -4.81 -12.36 -9.51
CA VAL A 244 -5.56 -11.14 -9.25
C VAL A 244 -6.67 -11.46 -8.24
N LYS A 245 -6.69 -10.72 -7.14
CA LYS A 245 -7.71 -10.82 -6.09
C LYS A 245 -8.85 -9.84 -6.35
N THR A 246 -8.51 -8.60 -6.68
CA THR A 246 -9.48 -7.55 -7.00
C THR A 246 -8.80 -6.35 -7.68
N GLU A 247 -9.60 -5.38 -8.10
CA GLU A 247 -9.17 -4.03 -8.43
C GLU A 247 -9.70 -3.07 -7.37
N ILE A 248 -8.87 -2.11 -6.97
CA ILE A 248 -9.24 -1.04 -6.05
C ILE A 248 -9.02 0.31 -6.72
N GLU A 249 -9.92 1.26 -6.45
CA GLU A 249 -9.85 2.60 -6.99
C GLU A 249 -9.91 3.64 -5.88
N LEU A 250 -8.97 4.58 -5.90
CA LEU A 250 -8.92 5.71 -5.00
C LEU A 250 -9.57 6.91 -5.67
N TYR A 251 -10.63 7.42 -5.07
CA TYR A 251 -11.30 8.66 -5.43
C TYR A 251 -10.94 9.73 -4.40
N TYR A 252 -10.72 10.96 -4.83
CA TYR A 252 -10.39 12.07 -3.92
C TYR A 252 -11.04 13.37 -4.33
N LYS A 253 -11.28 14.22 -3.32
CA LYS A 253 -11.73 15.60 -3.49
C LYS A 253 -10.76 16.53 -2.77
N ILE A 254 -10.38 17.62 -3.43
CA ILE A 254 -9.55 18.69 -2.84
C ILE A 254 -10.49 19.80 -2.35
N PHE A 255 -10.32 20.23 -1.10
CA PHE A 255 -11.12 21.34 -0.52
C PHE A 255 -10.40 22.68 -0.55
N LYS A 256 -9.06 22.66 -0.56
CA LYS A 256 -8.21 23.86 -0.65
C LYS A 256 -7.01 23.53 -1.54
N GLU A 257 -6.80 24.32 -2.59
CA GLU A 257 -5.55 24.28 -3.34
C GLU A 257 -4.43 24.84 -2.42
N GLY A 258 -3.32 24.13 -2.37
CA GLY A 258 -2.12 24.55 -1.65
C GLY A 258 -1.23 25.43 -2.50
#